data_AF-A0A6L4A5C4-F1
#
_entry.id   AF-A0A6L4A5C4-F1
#
_cell.length_a   1.000
_cell.length_b   1.000
_cell.length_c   1.000
_cell.angle_alpha   90.00
_cell.angle_beta   90.00
_cell.angle_gamma   90.00
#
_symmetry.space_group_name_H-M   'P 1'
#
loop_
_entity.id
_entity.type
_entity.pdbx_description
1 polymer ?
#
loop_
_entity_poly.entity_id
_entity_poly.type
_entity_poly.pdbx_seq_one_letter_code
_entity_poly.pdbx_strand_id
1 'polypeptide(L)'
;MNQPKSSQLLWQRWTHYLTYAMHGLILFIFFSATWWWRPRWAYAKWVPDFFRERLSYPSNTQEYLSVYYIRFTLVYLVAILACLWVLTMFKGLRELVLDGRIWWAAGLVMLSFYIRLSVGWADQKGIANSQAIQWMLVTIFALIVTCNGPQPRWVATALVGGTIFHAAIAITQSALQHEVNLAWLDQHWLKIGLDLVEYRRSPDASGVPVVQADGVRFLRAYGLTSHPNPLAGGLAVGIIAGLWMWLKPEMRRTAAWVTTISLW
;
A
#
# COMPACT_ATOMS: atom_id res chain seq x y z
N MET A 1 -31.89 26.86 -25.32
CA MET A 1 -30.90 26.15 -24.47
C MET A 1 -31.55 25.87 -23.12
N ASN A 2 -31.80 24.61 -22.77
CA ASN A 2 -32.37 24.26 -21.47
C ASN A 2 -31.28 24.40 -20.41
N GLN A 3 -31.44 25.32 -19.46
CA GLN A 3 -30.53 25.40 -18.32
C GLN A 3 -30.60 24.09 -17.52
N PRO A 4 -29.46 23.53 -17.08
CA PRO A 4 -29.45 22.32 -16.28
C PRO A 4 -30.23 22.55 -14.98
N LYS A 5 -31.04 21.56 -14.57
CA LYS A 5 -31.77 21.62 -13.31
C LYS A 5 -30.76 21.73 -12.15
N SER A 6 -31.06 22.52 -11.12
CA SER A 6 -30.18 22.73 -9.96
C SER A 6 -29.64 21.43 -9.34
N SER A 7 -30.43 20.36 -9.35
CA SER A 7 -30.03 19.02 -8.90
C SER A 7 -28.89 18.40 -9.71
N GLN A 8 -28.85 18.59 -11.03
CA GLN A 8 -27.77 18.09 -11.88
C GLN A 8 -26.44 18.78 -11.55
N LEU A 9 -26.50 20.08 -11.27
CA LEU A 9 -25.32 20.89 -10.95
C LEU A 9 -24.76 20.50 -9.56
N LEU A 10 -25.62 20.23 -8.60
CA LEU A 10 -25.22 19.68 -7.29
C LEU A 10 -24.57 18.30 -7.43
N TRP A 11 -25.16 17.40 -8.21
CA TRP A 11 -24.61 16.06 -8.44
C TRP A 11 -23.22 16.09 -9.10
N GLN A 12 -23.03 16.96 -10.09
CA GLN A 12 -21.72 17.15 -10.75
C GLN A 12 -20.66 17.62 -9.76
N ARG A 13 -20.98 18.61 -8.92
CA ARG A 13 -20.06 19.09 -7.86
C ARG A 13 -19.72 17.97 -6.88
N TRP A 14 -20.73 17.22 -6.43
CA TRP A 14 -20.53 16.12 -5.48
C TRP A 14 -19.60 15.03 -6.05
N THR A 15 -19.86 14.61 -7.29
CA THR A 15 -19.02 13.63 -7.99
C THR A 15 -17.59 14.12 -8.16
N HIS A 16 -17.39 15.42 -8.37
CA HIS A 16 -16.07 16.04 -8.47
C HIS A 16 -15.30 15.96 -7.16
N TYR A 17 -15.93 16.33 -6.04
CA TYR A 17 -15.31 16.23 -4.71
C TYR A 17 -14.98 14.79 -4.33
N LEU A 18 -15.89 13.83 -4.59
CA LEU A 18 -15.63 12.41 -4.35
C LEU A 18 -14.44 11.91 -5.20
N THR A 19 -14.34 12.36 -6.45
CA THR A 19 -13.20 12.01 -7.32
C THR A 19 -11.88 12.54 -6.75
N TYR A 20 -11.82 13.79 -6.28
CA TYR A 20 -10.62 14.32 -5.64
C TYR A 20 -10.26 13.60 -4.35
N ALA A 21 -11.25 13.24 -3.53
CA ALA A 21 -11.02 12.45 -2.33
C ALA A 21 -10.42 11.07 -2.68
N MET A 22 -10.96 10.40 -3.72
CA MET A 22 -10.39 9.16 -4.23
C MET A 22 -8.95 9.35 -4.73
N HIS A 23 -8.67 10.40 -5.50
CA HIS A 23 -7.32 10.69 -5.99
C HIS A 23 -6.35 10.93 -4.84
N GLY A 24 -6.75 11.72 -3.84
CA GLY A 24 -5.94 11.96 -2.63
C GLY A 24 -5.62 10.65 -1.90
N LEU A 25 -6.60 9.77 -1.72
CA LEU A 25 -6.40 8.45 -1.11
C LEU A 25 -5.51 7.53 -1.94
N ILE A 26 -5.68 7.49 -3.27
CA ILE A 26 -4.83 6.71 -4.17
C ILE A 26 -3.39 7.19 -4.10
N LEU A 27 -3.16 8.50 -4.19
CA LEU A 27 -1.84 9.09 -4.07
C LEU A 27 -1.23 8.83 -2.69
N PHE A 28 -2.04 8.91 -1.64
CA PHE A 28 -1.59 8.56 -0.30
C PHE A 28 -1.18 7.09 -0.21
N ILE A 29 -1.93 6.15 -0.80
CA ILE A 29 -1.55 4.73 -0.86
C ILE A 29 -0.24 4.54 -1.63
N PHE A 30 -0.05 5.20 -2.77
CA PHE A 30 1.20 5.13 -3.55
C PHE A 30 2.40 5.74 -2.82
N PHE A 31 2.21 6.88 -2.16
CA PHE A 31 3.22 7.45 -1.27
C PHE A 31 3.56 6.48 -0.14
N SER A 32 2.52 5.84 0.38
CA SER A 32 2.60 4.89 1.47
C SER A 32 2.89 3.47 0.99
N ALA A 33 3.37 3.24 -0.25
CA ALA A 33 3.32 1.95 -0.95
C ALA A 33 3.95 0.75 -0.21
N THR A 34 4.73 0.99 0.85
CA THR A 34 5.27 -0.07 1.73
C THR A 34 4.99 0.18 3.22
N TRP A 35 4.06 1.08 3.52
CA TRP A 35 3.67 1.50 4.87
C TRP A 35 2.71 0.46 5.42
N TRP A 36 3.27 -0.35 6.30
CA TRP A 36 2.51 -1.18 7.20
C TRP A 36 1.96 -0.31 8.33
N TRP A 37 1.17 0.72 7.98
CA TRP A 37 0.55 1.61 8.95
C TRP A 37 -0.31 0.80 9.90
N ARG A 38 -0.02 0.99 11.19
CA ARG A 38 -0.69 0.36 12.34
C ARG A 38 -1.14 1.49 13.27
N PRO A 39 -2.19 2.23 12.91
CA PRO A 39 -2.69 3.29 13.75
C PRO A 39 -3.08 2.69 15.10
N ARG A 40 -2.65 3.31 16.20
CA ARG A 40 -3.04 2.84 17.53
C ARG A 40 -4.55 2.81 17.75
N TRP A 41 -5.31 3.64 17.03
CA TRP A 41 -6.76 3.60 17.10
C TRP A 41 -7.36 2.26 16.68
N ALA A 42 -6.67 1.48 15.82
CA ALA A 42 -7.11 0.12 15.49
C ALA A 42 -7.07 -0.82 16.72
N TYR A 43 -6.34 -0.44 17.77
CA TYR A 43 -6.22 -1.15 19.04
C TYR A 43 -7.01 -0.48 20.18
N ALA A 44 -7.74 0.60 19.89
CA ALA A 44 -8.48 1.32 20.91
C ALA A 44 -9.64 0.49 21.47
N LYS A 45 -9.99 0.69 22.75
CA LYS A 45 -11.04 -0.08 23.45
C LYS A 45 -12.40 -0.06 22.74
N TRP A 46 -12.71 0.99 21.97
CA TRP A 46 -13.95 1.11 21.22
C TRP A 46 -13.99 0.23 19.96
N VAL A 47 -12.86 -0.30 19.50
CA VAL A 47 -12.82 -1.28 18.41
C VAL A 47 -13.40 -2.60 18.93
N PRO A 48 -14.32 -3.26 18.19
CA PRO A 48 -14.94 -4.52 18.65
C PRO A 48 -13.90 -5.58 19.05
N ASP A 49 -14.21 -6.35 20.09
CA ASP A 49 -13.27 -7.32 20.67
C ASP A 49 -12.74 -8.32 19.65
N PHE A 50 -13.56 -8.80 18.72
CA PHE A 50 -13.10 -9.72 17.68
C PHE A 50 -12.02 -9.13 16.76
N PHE A 51 -12.04 -7.80 16.55
CA PHE A 51 -10.96 -7.11 15.85
C PHE A 51 -9.75 -6.98 16.79
N ARG A 52 -9.95 -6.51 18.02
CA ARG A 52 -8.85 -6.36 18.99
C ARG A 52 -8.13 -7.66 19.29
N GLU A 53 -8.82 -8.75 19.55
CA GLU A 53 -8.23 -10.07 19.83
C GLU A 53 -7.38 -10.55 18.66
N ARG A 54 -7.90 -10.48 17.42
CA ARG A 54 -7.12 -10.77 16.21
C ARG A 54 -5.92 -9.83 16.07
N LEU A 55 -6.06 -8.57 16.45
CA LEU A 55 -4.97 -7.58 16.45
C LEU A 55 -4.01 -7.73 17.64
N SER A 56 -4.34 -8.46 18.71
CA SER A 56 -3.56 -8.51 19.97
C SER A 56 -2.80 -9.82 20.19
N TYR A 57 -2.91 -10.79 19.27
CA TYR A 57 -2.24 -12.09 19.40
C TYR A 57 -0.74 -11.93 19.73
N PRO A 58 -0.22 -12.63 20.77
CA PRO A 58 1.16 -12.53 21.23
C PRO A 58 2.16 -12.94 20.15
N SER A 59 3.30 -12.25 20.11
CA SER A 59 4.32 -12.35 19.06
C SER A 59 5.17 -13.63 19.07
N ASN A 60 4.83 -14.62 19.89
CA ASN A 60 5.69 -15.78 20.18
C ASN A 60 5.24 -17.10 19.55
N THR A 61 4.09 -17.17 18.86
CA THR A 61 3.67 -18.36 18.11
C THR A 61 3.91 -18.20 16.61
N GLN A 62 4.23 -19.30 15.91
CA GLN A 62 4.39 -19.34 14.44
C GLN A 62 3.13 -18.86 13.67
N GLU A 63 2.00 -18.64 14.35
CA GLU A 63 0.82 -17.91 13.86
C GLU A 63 1.08 -16.42 13.53
N TYR A 64 2.30 -15.91 13.79
CA TYR A 64 2.79 -14.59 13.38
C TYR A 64 2.47 -14.22 11.92
N LEU A 65 2.34 -15.22 11.04
CA LEU A 65 2.06 -15.04 9.61
C LEU A 65 0.57 -14.83 9.27
N SER A 66 -0.38 -15.36 10.07
CA SER A 66 -1.82 -15.28 9.74
C SER A 66 -2.49 -13.99 10.22
N VAL A 67 -2.02 -13.44 11.34
CA VAL A 67 -2.52 -12.21 12.00
C VAL A 67 -2.04 -10.92 11.33
N TYR A 68 -1.21 -11.05 10.31
CA TYR A 68 -0.51 -9.94 9.69
C TYR A 68 -1.48 -8.91 9.04
N TYR A 69 -2.66 -9.32 8.57
CA TYR A 69 -3.41 -8.61 7.52
C TYR A 69 -4.46 -7.61 7.98
N ILE A 70 -5.24 -7.96 9.01
CA ILE A 70 -6.23 -7.04 9.61
C ILE A 70 -5.53 -5.83 10.28
N ARG A 71 -4.22 -5.97 10.58
CA ARG A 71 -3.40 -4.91 11.17
C ARG A 71 -3.02 -3.79 10.20
N PHE A 72 -3.32 -3.90 8.91
CA PHE A 72 -2.88 -2.87 7.94
C PHE A 72 -3.97 -1.91 7.55
N THR A 73 -3.68 -0.61 7.74
CA THR A 73 -4.50 0.51 7.29
C THR A 73 -4.86 0.41 5.81
N LEU A 74 -4.02 -0.24 4.99
CA LEU A 74 -4.29 -0.44 3.57
C LEU A 74 -5.65 -1.10 3.30
N VAL A 75 -6.07 -2.07 4.13
CA VAL A 75 -7.39 -2.72 3.98
C VAL A 75 -8.50 -1.68 4.09
N TYR A 76 -8.45 -0.84 5.11
CA TYR A 76 -9.43 0.21 5.34
C TYR A 76 -9.39 1.27 4.25
N LEU A 77 -8.20 1.67 3.78
CA LEU A 77 -8.07 2.64 2.70
C LEU A 77 -8.65 2.11 1.38
N VAL A 78 -8.38 0.85 1.04
CA VAL A 78 -8.96 0.20 -0.15
C VAL A 78 -10.47 0.03 -0.01
N ALA A 79 -10.97 -0.31 1.18
CA ALA A 79 -12.41 -0.37 1.44
C ALA A 79 -13.09 1.00 1.27
N ILE A 80 -12.51 2.06 1.85
CA ILE A 80 -12.99 3.44 1.68
C ILE A 80 -12.97 3.83 0.19
N LEU A 81 -11.88 3.51 -0.53
CA LEU A 81 -11.79 3.74 -1.97
C LEU A 81 -12.88 3.01 -2.75
N ALA A 82 -13.15 1.74 -2.40
CA ALA A 82 -14.22 0.96 -3.03
C ALA A 82 -15.59 1.58 -2.76
N CYS A 83 -15.87 2.01 -1.53
CA CYS A 83 -17.10 2.73 -1.19
C CYS A 83 -17.25 4.03 -1.98
N LEU A 84 -16.18 4.84 -2.06
CA LEU A 84 -16.19 6.07 -2.85
C LEU A 84 -16.42 5.79 -4.35
N TRP A 85 -15.80 4.72 -4.88
CA TRP A 85 -15.99 4.32 -6.27
C TRP A 85 -17.44 3.92 -6.55
N VAL A 86 -18.08 3.16 -5.66
CA VAL A 86 -19.51 2.83 -5.71
C VAL A 86 -20.37 4.10 -5.65
N LEU A 87 -20.07 5.03 -4.75
CA LEU A 87 -20.79 6.31 -4.64
C LEU A 87 -20.65 7.19 -5.89
N THR A 88 -19.55 7.04 -6.64
CA THR A 88 -19.38 7.66 -7.97
C THR A 88 -19.98 6.83 -9.12
N MET A 89 -20.80 5.82 -8.82
CA MET A 89 -21.44 4.92 -9.79
C MET A 89 -20.45 4.20 -10.70
N PHE A 90 -19.35 3.71 -10.13
CA PHE A 90 -18.29 2.99 -10.85
C PHE A 90 -17.69 3.79 -12.02
N LYS A 91 -17.54 5.11 -11.84
CA LYS A 91 -16.94 6.01 -12.83
C LYS A 91 -15.65 5.42 -13.42
N GLY A 92 -15.52 5.44 -14.75
CA GLY A 92 -14.37 4.88 -15.47
C GLY A 92 -14.54 3.45 -15.96
N LEU A 93 -15.54 2.70 -15.44
CA LEU A 93 -15.75 1.31 -15.82
C LEU A 93 -16.19 1.16 -17.27
N ARG A 94 -17.03 2.09 -17.76
CA ARG A 94 -17.47 2.07 -19.17
C ARG A 94 -16.27 2.30 -20.10
N GLU A 95 -15.42 3.25 -19.76
CA GLU A 95 -14.20 3.57 -20.50
C GLU A 95 -13.24 2.38 -20.51
N LEU A 96 -13.06 1.69 -19.37
CA LEU A 96 -12.28 0.45 -19.29
C LEU A 96 -12.76 -0.62 -20.28
N VAL A 97 -14.09 -0.77 -20.43
CA VAL A 97 -14.70 -1.72 -21.37
C VAL A 97 -14.48 -1.29 -22.81
N LEU A 98 -14.76 -0.03 -23.13
CA LEU A 98 -14.66 0.50 -24.50
C LEU A 98 -13.21 0.53 -25.00
N ASP A 99 -12.23 0.74 -24.12
CA ASP A 99 -10.81 0.76 -24.47
C ASP A 99 -10.20 -0.65 -24.67
N GLY A 100 -10.98 -1.73 -24.51
CA GLY A 100 -10.49 -3.11 -24.61
C GLY A 100 -9.62 -3.57 -23.43
N ARG A 101 -9.36 -2.69 -22.45
CA ARG A 101 -8.63 -2.99 -21.21
C ARG A 101 -9.38 -3.95 -20.28
N ILE A 102 -10.64 -4.26 -20.60
CA ILE A 102 -11.47 -5.23 -19.87
C ILE A 102 -10.84 -6.63 -19.80
N TRP A 103 -10.09 -7.07 -20.81
CA TRP A 103 -9.47 -8.40 -20.79
C TRP A 103 -8.37 -8.51 -19.75
N TRP A 104 -7.56 -7.45 -19.59
CA TRP A 104 -6.58 -7.37 -18.51
C TRP A 104 -7.26 -7.36 -17.14
N ALA A 105 -8.32 -6.55 -16.98
CA ALA A 105 -9.09 -6.48 -15.74
C ALA A 105 -9.76 -7.82 -15.39
N ALA A 106 -10.37 -8.49 -16.37
CA ALA A 106 -10.97 -9.81 -16.22
C ALA A 106 -9.91 -10.86 -15.86
N GLY A 107 -8.74 -10.84 -16.51
CA GLY A 107 -7.61 -11.70 -16.15
C GLY A 107 -7.16 -11.52 -14.70
N LEU A 108 -7.08 -10.27 -14.23
CA LEU A 108 -6.72 -9.96 -12.84
C LEU A 108 -7.77 -10.47 -11.84
N VAL A 109 -9.06 -10.30 -12.15
CA VAL A 109 -10.17 -10.83 -11.34
C VAL A 109 -10.16 -12.36 -11.32
N MET A 110 -9.97 -13.00 -12.47
CA MET A 110 -9.86 -14.46 -12.58
C MET A 110 -8.68 -15.00 -11.79
N LEU A 111 -7.53 -14.32 -11.85
CA LEU A 111 -6.35 -14.68 -11.06
C LEU A 111 -6.64 -14.59 -9.56
N SER A 112 -7.28 -13.51 -9.10
CA SER A 112 -7.65 -13.37 -7.68
C SER A 112 -8.66 -14.42 -7.23
N PHE A 113 -9.62 -14.77 -8.10
CA PHE A 113 -10.56 -15.86 -7.84
C PHE A 113 -9.84 -17.20 -7.74
N TYR A 114 -8.92 -17.49 -8.66
CA TYR A 114 -8.10 -18.70 -8.62
C TYR A 114 -7.26 -18.80 -7.35
N ILE A 115 -6.58 -17.70 -6.96
CA ILE A 115 -5.84 -17.63 -5.69
C ILE A 115 -6.77 -17.91 -4.50
N ARG A 116 -8.01 -17.38 -4.51
CA ARG A 116 -8.98 -17.63 -3.44
C ARG A 116 -9.43 -19.09 -3.36
N LEU A 117 -9.62 -19.75 -4.51
CA LEU A 117 -9.90 -21.18 -4.56
C LEU A 117 -8.71 -21.99 -4.05
N SER A 118 -7.47 -21.56 -4.39
CA SER A 118 -6.24 -22.27 -4.05
C SER A 118 -6.07 -22.56 -2.54
N VAL A 119 -6.68 -21.72 -1.70
CA VAL A 119 -6.73 -21.87 -0.24
C VAL A 119 -7.29 -23.24 0.20
N GLY A 120 -8.21 -23.82 -0.57
CA GLY A 120 -8.81 -25.13 -0.27
C GLY A 120 -7.81 -26.29 -0.24
N TRP A 121 -6.74 -26.19 -1.03
CA TRP A 121 -5.70 -27.21 -1.17
C TRP A 121 -4.38 -26.84 -0.48
N ALA A 122 -4.34 -25.73 0.26
CA ALA A 122 -3.13 -25.31 0.94
C ALA A 122 -2.91 -26.05 2.27
N ASP A 123 -1.68 -26.51 2.52
CA ASP A 123 -1.29 -27.11 3.81
C ASP A 123 -1.44 -26.10 4.95
N GLN A 124 -1.05 -24.84 4.70
CA GLN A 124 -1.14 -23.73 5.65
C GLN A 124 -2.29 -22.78 5.29
N LYS A 125 -3.54 -23.26 5.46
CA LYS A 125 -4.76 -22.54 5.08
C LYS A 125 -4.85 -21.11 5.61
N GLY A 126 -4.36 -20.85 6.82
CA GLY A 126 -4.37 -19.52 7.42
C GLY A 126 -3.53 -18.51 6.63
N ILE A 127 -2.30 -18.88 6.26
CA ILE A 127 -1.41 -18.03 5.46
C ILE A 127 -1.97 -17.86 4.05
N ALA A 128 -2.39 -18.96 3.42
CA ALA A 128 -2.94 -18.93 2.06
C ALA A 128 -4.19 -18.05 1.97
N ASN A 129 -5.11 -18.16 2.93
CA ASN A 129 -6.31 -17.32 2.98
C ASN A 129 -5.96 -15.84 3.11
N SER A 130 -4.99 -15.53 3.95
CA SER A 130 -4.55 -14.15 4.11
C SER A 130 -3.91 -13.59 2.83
N GLN A 131 -3.03 -14.35 2.17
CA GLN A 131 -2.47 -13.98 0.87
C GLN A 131 -3.57 -13.76 -0.19
N ALA A 132 -4.59 -14.63 -0.22
CA ALA A 132 -5.72 -14.47 -1.13
C ALA A 132 -6.49 -13.17 -0.89
N ILE A 133 -6.75 -12.79 0.37
CA ILE A 133 -7.41 -11.52 0.70
C ILE A 133 -6.54 -10.32 0.25
N GLN A 134 -5.23 -10.38 0.45
CA GLN A 134 -4.31 -9.34 -0.04
C GLN A 134 -4.41 -9.18 -1.56
N TRP A 135 -4.37 -10.29 -2.31
CA TRP A 135 -4.51 -10.26 -3.75
C TRP A 135 -5.86 -9.71 -4.21
N MET A 136 -6.96 -10.06 -3.53
CA MET A 136 -8.27 -9.47 -3.81
C MET A 136 -8.30 -7.95 -3.59
N LEU A 137 -7.68 -7.45 -2.51
CA LEU A 137 -7.58 -6.01 -2.24
C LEU A 137 -6.72 -5.30 -3.28
N VAL A 138 -5.59 -5.89 -3.67
CA VAL A 138 -4.74 -5.38 -4.76
C VAL A 138 -5.53 -5.30 -6.06
N THR A 139 -6.33 -6.32 -6.38
CA THR A 139 -7.18 -6.32 -7.57
C THR A 139 -8.23 -5.24 -7.53
N ILE A 140 -8.95 -5.07 -6.41
CA ILE A 140 -9.93 -3.99 -6.24
C ILE A 140 -9.25 -2.62 -6.42
N PHE A 141 -8.10 -2.41 -5.77
CA PHE A 141 -7.34 -1.17 -5.88
C PHE A 141 -6.89 -0.92 -7.34
N ALA A 142 -6.33 -1.93 -8.02
CA ALA A 142 -5.89 -1.83 -9.40
C ALA A 142 -7.05 -1.48 -10.36
N LEU A 143 -8.23 -2.08 -10.16
CA LEU A 143 -9.43 -1.75 -10.93
C LEU A 143 -9.86 -0.29 -10.72
N ILE A 144 -9.91 0.18 -9.46
CA ILE A 144 -10.27 1.56 -9.13
C ILE A 144 -9.28 2.55 -9.75
N VAL A 145 -7.97 2.29 -9.64
CA VAL A 145 -6.93 3.13 -10.23
C VAL A 145 -7.00 3.13 -11.76
N THR A 146 -7.32 2.00 -12.39
CA THR A 146 -7.41 1.93 -13.86
C THR A 146 -8.63 2.68 -14.40
N CYS A 147 -9.73 2.68 -13.65
CA CYS A 147 -10.97 3.37 -13.99
C CYS A 147 -10.91 4.88 -13.68
N ASN A 148 -10.44 5.25 -12.50
CA ASN A 148 -10.55 6.62 -11.97
C ASN A 148 -9.27 7.09 -11.27
N GLY A 149 -8.09 6.59 -11.69
CA GLY A 149 -6.82 6.95 -11.10
C GLY A 149 -6.42 8.41 -11.36
N PRO A 150 -5.57 8.98 -10.49
CA PRO A 150 -4.95 10.28 -10.72
C PRO A 150 -3.99 10.21 -11.91
N GLN A 151 -3.57 11.38 -12.42
CA GLN A 151 -2.64 11.41 -13.55
C GLN A 151 -1.32 10.69 -13.20
N PRO A 152 -0.68 9.98 -14.14
CA PRO A 152 0.54 9.21 -13.88
C PRO A 152 1.68 10.01 -13.26
N ARG A 153 1.79 11.31 -13.57
CA ARG A 153 2.81 12.20 -12.96
C ARG A 153 2.62 12.35 -11.46
N TRP A 154 1.38 12.45 -10.98
CA TRP A 154 1.09 12.54 -9.55
C TRP A 154 1.38 11.22 -8.85
N VAL A 155 1.04 10.09 -9.49
CA VAL A 155 1.39 8.75 -8.98
C VAL A 155 2.90 8.60 -8.84
N ALA A 156 3.66 8.96 -9.88
CA ALA A 156 5.12 8.92 -9.85
C ALA A 156 5.70 9.84 -8.77
N THR A 157 5.16 11.06 -8.64
CA THR A 157 5.58 12.01 -7.59
C THR A 157 5.33 11.43 -6.19
N ALA A 158 4.17 10.81 -5.97
CA ALA A 158 3.85 10.16 -4.70
C ALA A 158 4.81 9.00 -4.41
N LEU A 159 5.08 8.12 -5.37
CA LEU A 159 6.03 7.01 -5.25
C LEU A 159 7.45 7.49 -4.92
N VAL A 160 7.92 8.53 -5.61
CA VAL A 160 9.24 9.14 -5.36
C VAL A 160 9.30 9.74 -3.96
N GLY A 161 8.29 10.53 -3.57
CA GLY A 161 8.21 11.11 -2.23
C GLY A 161 8.22 10.05 -1.13
N GLY A 162 7.43 8.99 -1.31
CA GLY A 162 7.39 7.85 -0.39
C GLY A 162 8.74 7.14 -0.29
N THR A 163 9.39 6.93 -1.44
CA THR A 163 10.71 6.30 -1.54
C THR A 163 11.80 7.08 -0.81
N ILE A 164 11.83 8.41 -1.00
CA ILE A 164 12.77 9.30 -0.30
C ILE A 164 12.54 9.20 1.21
N PHE A 165 11.27 9.26 1.64
CA PHE A 165 10.92 9.16 3.06
C PHE A 165 11.34 7.82 3.66
N HIS A 166 11.09 6.71 2.97
CA HIS A 166 11.52 5.38 3.39
C HIS A 166 13.04 5.24 3.47
N ALA A 167 13.76 5.75 2.47
CA ALA A 167 15.22 5.74 2.46
C ALA A 167 15.79 6.51 3.65
N ALA A 168 15.24 7.70 3.96
CA ALA A 168 15.67 8.50 5.09
C ALA A 168 15.49 7.75 6.43
N ILE A 169 14.34 7.13 6.64
CA ILE A 169 14.09 6.31 7.84
C ILE A 169 15.04 5.12 7.87
N ALA A 170 15.21 4.42 6.76
CA ALA A 170 16.02 3.21 6.71
C ALA A 170 17.51 3.49 6.96
N ILE A 171 18.04 4.59 6.41
CA ILE A 171 19.40 5.07 6.69
C ILE A 171 19.54 5.39 8.18
N THR A 172 18.56 6.10 8.76
CA THR A 172 18.58 6.46 10.18
C THR A 172 18.53 5.22 11.08
N GLN A 173 17.67 4.23 10.77
CA GLN A 173 17.60 2.96 11.51
C GLN A 173 18.91 2.18 11.42
N SER A 174 19.52 2.10 10.23
CA SER A 174 20.81 1.45 10.07
C SER A 174 21.95 2.21 10.76
N ALA A 175 21.87 3.54 10.89
CA ALA A 175 22.86 4.29 11.67
C ALA A 175 22.69 4.08 13.18
N LEU A 176 21.46 4.08 13.67
CA LEU A 176 21.13 3.94 15.10
C LEU A 176 21.16 2.48 15.59
N GLN A 177 21.08 1.50 14.69
CA GLN A 177 20.91 0.08 15.01
C GLN A 177 19.62 -0.20 15.82
N HIS A 178 18.62 0.68 15.76
CA HIS A 178 17.30 0.52 16.37
C HIS A 178 16.25 1.37 15.64
N GLU A 179 14.97 1.32 16.05
CA GLU A 179 13.89 2.15 15.49
C GLU A 179 14.15 3.67 15.63
N VAL A 180 13.61 4.49 14.71
CA VAL A 180 13.77 5.97 14.74
C VAL A 180 12.91 6.62 15.82
N ASN A 181 11.89 5.89 16.30
CA ASN A 181 10.89 6.36 17.27
C ASN A 181 9.99 7.49 16.71
N LEU A 182 9.41 7.27 15.54
CA LEU A 182 8.42 8.16 14.91
C LEU A 182 7.20 8.44 15.81
N ALA A 183 6.88 7.56 16.76
CA ALA A 183 5.86 7.83 17.76
C ALA A 183 6.22 9.06 18.62
N TRP A 184 7.49 9.21 18.99
CA TRP A 184 7.97 10.40 19.69
C TRP A 184 7.84 11.64 18.82
N LEU A 185 8.21 11.55 17.53
CA LEU A 185 8.07 12.64 16.57
C LEU A 185 6.61 13.09 16.40
N ASP A 186 5.68 12.15 16.30
CA ASP A 186 4.25 12.47 16.24
C ASP A 186 3.75 13.13 17.53
N GLN A 187 4.10 12.57 18.69
CA GLN A 187 3.62 13.08 19.98
C GLN A 187 4.14 14.48 20.33
N HIS A 188 5.40 14.79 19.96
CA HIS A 188 6.06 16.01 20.41
C HIS A 188 6.10 17.10 19.33
N TRP A 189 6.31 16.73 18.07
CA TRP A 189 6.56 17.67 16.98
C TRP A 189 5.38 17.80 16.02
N LEU A 190 4.96 16.70 15.39
CA LEU A 190 3.94 16.77 14.33
C LEU A 190 2.55 17.00 14.90
N LYS A 191 2.23 16.39 16.05
CA LYS A 191 0.92 16.45 16.73
C LYS A 191 -0.24 16.16 15.78
N ILE A 192 -0.01 15.29 14.80
CA ILE A 192 -1.00 14.90 13.80
C ILE A 192 -1.92 13.80 14.33
N GLY A 193 -1.56 13.18 15.46
CA GLY A 193 -2.41 12.21 16.16
C GLY A 193 -2.56 10.91 15.38
N LEU A 194 -1.59 10.61 14.52
CA LEU A 194 -1.60 9.40 13.70
C LEU A 194 -1.05 8.18 14.45
N ASP A 195 -0.35 8.43 15.56
CA ASP A 195 0.27 7.48 16.46
C ASP A 195 1.09 6.44 15.68
N LEU A 196 2.09 6.95 14.97
CA LEU A 196 2.92 6.18 14.06
C LEU A 196 3.73 5.13 14.85
N VAL A 197 3.36 3.86 14.69
CA VAL A 197 4.06 2.74 15.33
C VAL A 197 5.12 2.18 14.39
N GLU A 198 6.38 2.21 14.83
CA GLU A 198 7.47 1.47 14.21
C GLU A 198 7.54 0.03 14.76
N TYR A 199 8.04 -0.89 13.93
CA TYR A 199 8.45 -2.19 14.43
C TYR A 199 9.68 -2.00 15.32
N ARG A 200 9.60 -2.45 16.58
CA ARG A 200 10.80 -2.54 17.41
C ARG A 200 11.79 -3.49 16.75
N ARG A 201 12.98 -3.00 16.45
CA ARG A 201 14.04 -3.77 15.81
C ARG A 201 15.30 -3.59 16.61
N SER A 202 15.86 -4.70 17.06
CA SER A 202 17.20 -4.75 17.61
C SER A 202 17.98 -5.82 16.85
N PRO A 203 19.27 -5.60 16.57
CA PRO A 203 20.15 -6.64 16.07
C PRO A 203 20.09 -7.91 16.90
N ASP A 204 19.85 -7.81 18.21
CA ASP A 204 19.86 -8.96 19.13
C ASP A 204 18.56 -9.77 19.10
N ALA A 205 17.47 -9.18 18.60
CA ALA A 205 16.17 -9.84 18.57
C ALA A 205 16.14 -11.04 17.60
N SER A 206 15.51 -12.12 18.04
CA SER A 206 15.31 -13.32 17.21
C SER A 206 14.42 -13.02 16.01
N GLY A 207 14.75 -13.59 14.85
CA GLY A 207 13.99 -13.40 13.61
C GLY A 207 14.15 -12.03 12.94
N VAL A 208 15.09 -11.18 13.40
CA VAL A 208 15.45 -9.93 12.72
C VAL A 208 16.59 -10.20 11.72
N PRO A 209 16.36 -10.04 10.40
CA PRO A 209 17.42 -10.04 9.41
C PRO A 209 18.55 -9.04 9.71
N VAL A 210 19.74 -9.57 9.98
CA VAL A 210 20.98 -8.81 10.19
C VAL A 210 22.03 -9.20 9.15
N VAL A 211 22.98 -8.31 8.91
CA VAL A 211 24.27 -8.69 8.30
C VAL A 211 25.20 -9.04 9.44
N GLN A 212 25.81 -10.22 9.40
CA GLN A 212 26.74 -10.67 10.44
C GLN A 212 28.14 -10.85 9.85
N ALA A 213 29.13 -10.19 10.45
CA ALA A 213 30.54 -10.31 10.08
C ALA A 213 31.38 -10.23 11.36
N ASP A 214 32.33 -11.14 11.54
CA ASP A 214 33.25 -11.16 12.70
C ASP A 214 32.58 -11.02 14.07
N GLY A 215 31.43 -11.67 14.24
CA GLY A 215 30.64 -11.63 15.49
C GLY A 215 29.82 -10.35 15.68
N VAL A 216 29.98 -9.33 14.84
CA VAL A 216 29.16 -8.11 14.85
C VAL A 216 27.87 -8.35 14.09
N ARG A 217 26.73 -8.04 14.71
CA ARG A 217 25.40 -8.08 14.07
C ARG A 217 24.99 -6.66 13.69
N PHE A 218 24.76 -6.42 12.41
CA PHE A 218 24.37 -5.13 11.86
C PHE A 218 22.93 -5.17 11.34
N LEU A 219 22.09 -4.26 11.83
CA LEU A 219 20.70 -4.15 11.40
C LEU A 219 20.61 -3.73 9.93
N ARG A 220 19.92 -4.54 9.13
CA ARG A 220 19.62 -4.18 7.73
C ARG A 220 18.68 -2.97 7.66
N ALA A 221 18.66 -2.28 6.54
CA ALA A 221 17.76 -1.16 6.29
C ALA A 221 16.30 -1.67 6.14
N TYR A 222 15.38 -1.27 7.03
CA TYR A 222 13.95 -1.63 6.97
C TYR A 222 13.07 -0.45 6.54
N GLY A 223 13.42 0.79 6.92
CA GLY A 223 12.50 1.91 6.79
C GLY A 223 11.23 1.62 7.60
N LEU A 224 10.06 1.73 6.99
CA LEU A 224 8.78 1.34 7.62
C LEU A 224 8.27 -0.03 7.19
N THR A 225 9.12 -0.86 6.58
CA THR A 225 8.72 -2.19 6.15
C THR A 225 8.91 -3.24 7.25
N SER A 226 8.18 -4.35 7.15
CA SER A 226 8.40 -5.51 8.02
C SER A 226 9.63 -6.34 7.68
N HIS A 227 10.22 -6.12 6.51
CA HIS A 227 11.35 -6.88 6.01
C HIS A 227 12.18 -6.03 5.02
N PRO A 228 13.52 -6.14 4.99
CA PRO A 228 14.37 -5.31 4.13
C PRO A 228 14.10 -5.51 2.62
N ASN A 229 13.65 -6.70 2.20
CA ASN A 229 13.39 -6.97 0.78
C ASN A 229 12.24 -6.12 0.19
N PRO A 230 11.05 -6.02 0.83
CA PRO A 230 10.03 -5.05 0.44
C PRO A 230 10.52 -3.60 0.34
N LEU A 231 11.43 -3.18 1.23
CA LEU A 231 12.02 -1.84 1.13
C LEU A 231 12.81 -1.72 -0.17
N ALA A 232 13.72 -2.64 -0.46
CA ALA A 232 14.52 -2.62 -1.68
C ALA A 232 13.65 -2.59 -2.95
N GLY A 233 12.58 -3.40 -3.00
CA GLY A 233 11.62 -3.37 -4.09
C GLY A 233 10.91 -2.03 -4.22
N GLY A 234 10.45 -1.45 -3.10
CA GLY A 234 9.84 -0.11 -3.07
C GLY A 234 10.80 0.98 -3.56
N LEU A 235 12.06 0.96 -3.10
CA LEU A 235 13.10 1.89 -3.53
C LEU A 235 13.35 1.77 -5.03
N ALA A 236 13.46 0.54 -5.56
CA ALA A 236 13.65 0.30 -6.99
C ALA A 236 12.50 0.88 -7.81
N VAL A 237 11.25 0.59 -7.42
CA VAL A 237 10.05 1.14 -8.09
C VAL A 237 10.02 2.66 -8.03
N GLY A 238 10.35 3.27 -6.89
CA GLY A 238 10.42 4.73 -6.75
C GLY A 238 11.49 5.37 -7.62
N ILE A 239 12.68 4.76 -7.69
CA ILE A 239 13.77 5.23 -8.57
C ILE A 239 13.34 5.16 -10.03
N ILE A 240 12.74 4.04 -10.46
CA ILE A 240 12.23 3.88 -11.83
C ILE A 240 11.14 4.92 -12.13
N ALA A 241 10.20 5.13 -11.20
CA ALA A 241 9.15 6.13 -11.34
C ALA A 241 9.74 7.55 -11.45
N GLY A 242 10.77 7.84 -10.65
CA GLY A 242 11.53 9.08 -10.74
C GLY A 242 12.17 9.24 -12.11
N LEU A 243 13.00 8.28 -12.54
CA LEU A 243 13.64 8.27 -13.85
C LEU A 243 12.63 8.50 -14.98
N TRP A 244 11.48 7.82 -14.94
CA TRP A 244 10.41 7.99 -15.92
C TRP A 244 9.91 9.43 -16.04
N MET A 245 9.86 10.20 -14.93
CA MET A 245 9.49 11.61 -14.95
C MET A 245 10.50 12.48 -15.72
N TRP A 246 11.80 12.14 -15.63
CA TRP A 246 12.90 12.90 -16.23
C TRP A 246 13.26 12.46 -17.66
N LEU A 247 12.89 11.25 -18.06
CA LEU A 247 13.15 10.76 -19.41
C LEU A 247 12.32 11.50 -20.46
N LYS A 248 12.93 11.76 -21.62
CA LYS A 248 12.22 12.24 -22.82
C LYS A 248 11.16 11.22 -23.27
N PRO A 249 10.06 11.66 -23.93
CA PRO A 249 9.00 10.76 -24.37
C PRO A 249 9.50 9.55 -25.17
N GLU A 250 10.48 9.74 -26.07
CA GLU A 250 11.07 8.62 -26.84
C GLU A 250 11.74 7.56 -25.94
N MET A 251 12.41 7.97 -24.86
CA MET A 251 13.16 7.07 -23.97
C MET A 251 12.26 6.35 -22.96
N ARG A 252 11.06 6.90 -22.68
CA ARG A 252 10.11 6.31 -21.72
C ARG A 252 9.62 4.94 -22.18
N ARG A 253 9.43 4.73 -23.48
CA ARG A 253 9.03 3.42 -24.03
C ARG A 253 10.13 2.38 -23.81
N THR A 254 11.38 2.73 -24.14
CA THR A 254 12.54 1.84 -23.94
C THR A 254 12.74 1.50 -22.47
N ALA A 255 12.64 2.50 -21.59
CA ALA A 255 12.74 2.28 -20.14
C ALA A 255 11.62 1.38 -19.61
N ALA A 256 10.38 1.53 -20.09
CA ALA A 256 9.28 0.66 -19.71
C ALA A 256 9.53 -0.80 -20.12
N TRP A 257 10.06 -1.04 -21.32
CA TRP A 257 10.42 -2.38 -21.80
C TRP A 257 11.56 -3.00 -20.98
N VAL A 258 12.65 -2.25 -20.76
CA VAL A 258 13.79 -2.72 -19.96
C VAL A 258 13.36 -3.04 -18.53
N THR A 259 12.52 -2.19 -17.93
CA THR A 259 11.99 -2.44 -16.59
C THR A 259 11.12 -3.68 -16.55
N THR A 260 10.25 -3.88 -17.54
CA THR A 260 9.38 -5.06 -17.61
C THR A 260 10.23 -6.32 -17.70
N ILE A 261 11.26 -6.34 -18.54
CA ILE A 261 12.16 -7.51 -18.70
C ILE A 261 12.98 -7.76 -17.43
N SER A 262 13.45 -6.71 -16.75
CA SER A 262 14.32 -6.84 -15.57
C SER A 262 13.59 -7.29 -14.29
N LEU A 263 12.25 -7.29 -14.31
CA LEU A 263 11.41 -7.74 -13.21
C LEU A 263 10.98 -9.21 -13.33
N TRP A 264 11.41 -9.91 -14.39
CA TRP A 264 11.25 -11.34 -14.61
C TRP A 264 12.60 -12.06 -14.54
#